data_AF-A0A933LEH5-F1
#
_entry.id   AF-A0A933LEH5-F1
#
_cell.length_a   1.000
_cell.length_b   1.000
_cell.length_c   1.000
_cell.angle_alpha   90.00
_cell.angle_beta   90.00
_cell.angle_gamma   90.00
#
_symmetry.space_group_name_H-M   'P 1'
#
loop_
_entity.id
_entity.type
_entity.pdbx_description
1 polymer ?
#
loop_
_entity_poly.entity_id
_entity_poly.type
_entity_poly.pdbx_seq_one_letter_code
_entity_poly.pdbx_strand_id
1 'polypeptide(L)'
;MIVTAVVRRPRRRLVDVFVDGQLARAVGRELAAERGLRPGRTLSSAEIAALAHADARRRAIESALRLLSYRPRSERELRDRLAR
;
A
#
# COMPACT_ATOMS: atom_id res chain seq x y z
N MET A 1 -7.61 9.30 -15.60
CA MET A 1 -8.44 8.19 -15.08
C MET A 1 -9.10 8.65 -13.79
N ILE A 2 -10.38 8.39 -13.55
CA ILE A 2 -11.10 8.88 -12.37
C ILE A 2 -11.30 7.77 -11.34
N VAL A 3 -11.06 8.07 -10.07
CA VAL A 3 -11.41 7.17 -8.96
C VAL A 3 -12.93 7.10 -8.89
N THR A 4 -13.48 5.93 -9.13
CA THR A 4 -14.94 5.71 -9.09
C THR A 4 -15.42 5.25 -7.73
N ALA A 5 -14.60 4.47 -7.00
CA ALA A 5 -14.93 4.00 -5.66
C ALA A 5 -13.69 3.75 -4.80
N VAL A 6 -13.87 3.88 -3.48
CA VAL A 6 -12.88 3.46 -2.48
C VAL A 6 -13.59 2.61 -1.44
N VAL A 7 -13.38 1.29 -1.48
CA VAL A 7 -14.12 0.32 -0.65
C VAL A 7 -13.21 -0.23 0.44
N ARG A 8 -13.69 -0.26 1.69
CA ARG A 8 -12.92 -0.80 2.82
C ARG A 8 -12.96 -2.33 2.80
N ARG A 9 -11.80 -2.98 3.02
CA ARG A 9 -11.76 -4.42 3.31
C ARG A 9 -11.96 -4.65 4.81
N PRO A 10 -12.99 -5.39 5.27
CA PRO A 10 -13.30 -5.50 6.69
C PRO A 10 -12.23 -6.28 7.49
N ARG A 11 -11.60 -7.28 6.88
CA ARG A 11 -10.60 -8.14 7.55
C ARG A 11 -9.14 -7.67 7.42
N ARG A 12 -8.88 -6.59 6.68
CA ARG A 12 -7.52 -6.07 6.45
C ARG A 12 -7.52 -4.56 6.59
N ARG A 13 -6.42 -3.95 7.02
CA ARG A 13 -6.26 -2.48 7.02
C ARG A 13 -6.00 -1.94 5.61
N LEU A 14 -6.76 -2.43 4.63
CA LEU A 14 -6.64 -2.12 3.21
C LEU A 14 -7.95 -1.52 2.69
N VAL A 15 -7.82 -0.72 1.64
CA VAL A 15 -8.94 -0.23 0.84
C VAL A 15 -8.71 -0.59 -0.62
N ASP A 16 -9.77 -1.00 -1.30
CA ASP A 16 -9.81 -1.23 -2.73
C ASP A 16 -10.13 0.08 -3.45
N VAL A 17 -9.25 0.47 -4.36
CA VAL A 17 -9.38 1.69 -5.16
C VAL A 17 -9.81 1.27 -6.55
N PHE A 18 -10.98 1.75 -6.95
CA PHE A 18 -11.52 1.56 -8.28
C PHE A 18 -11.27 2.81 -9.11
N VAL A 19 -10.80 2.60 -10.34
CA VAL A 19 -10.50 3.64 -11.30
C VAL A 19 -11.23 3.29 -12.60
N ASP A 20 -12.01 4.22 -13.12
CA ASP A 20 -12.83 4.04 -14.32
C ASP A 20 -13.72 2.76 -14.25
N GLY A 21 -14.21 2.43 -13.05
CA GLY A 21 -15.07 1.27 -12.80
C GLY A 21 -14.32 -0.06 -12.62
N GLN A 22 -13.01 -0.10 -12.80
CA GLN A 22 -12.19 -1.29 -12.63
C GLN A 22 -11.37 -1.24 -11.34
N LEU A 23 -11.12 -2.41 -10.73
CA LEU A 23 -10.25 -2.50 -9.56
C LEU A 23 -8.81 -2.20 -9.99
N ALA A 24 -8.30 -1.02 -9.67
CA ALA A 24 -6.93 -0.65 -10.00
C ALA A 24 -5.93 -1.23 -8.99
N ARG A 25 -6.19 -1.07 -7.68
CA ARG A 25 -5.26 -1.50 -6.64
C ARG A 25 -5.92 -1.58 -5.26
N ALA A 26 -5.46 -2.52 -4.44
CA ALA A 26 -5.66 -2.47 -2.99
C ALA A 26 -4.48 -1.76 -2.31
N VAL A 27 -4.73 -0.74 -1.51
CA VAL A 27 -3.70 0.05 -0.80
C VAL A 27 -3.97 0.11 0.70
N GLY A 28 -2.93 0.35 1.51
CA GLY A 28 -3.05 0.59 2.94
C GLY A 28 -4.03 1.72 3.26
N ARG A 29 -4.84 1.53 4.29
CA ARG A 29 -5.86 2.51 4.68
C ARG A 29 -5.24 3.83 5.11
N GLU A 30 -4.11 3.79 5.84
CA GLU A 30 -3.37 5.01 6.19
C GLU A 30 -2.85 5.73 4.93
N LEU A 31 -2.23 5.00 4.00
CA LEU A 31 -1.72 5.56 2.76
C LEU A 31 -2.83 6.17 1.89
N ALA A 32 -4.00 5.54 1.82
CA ALA A 32 -5.13 6.07 1.08
C ALA A 32 -5.63 7.39 1.65
N ALA A 33 -5.67 7.51 2.98
CA ALA A 33 -6.04 8.74 3.67
C ALA A 33 -4.99 9.84 3.47
N GLU A 34 -3.71 9.53 3.68
CA GLU A 34 -2.59 10.46 3.47
C GLU A 34 -2.55 11.01 2.04
N ARG A 35 -2.84 10.15 1.07
CA ARG A 35 -2.86 10.55 -0.33
C ARG A 35 -4.15 11.25 -0.68
N GLY A 36 -5.23 11.16 0.10
CA GLY A 36 -6.52 11.76 -0.22
C GLY A 36 -7.24 11.04 -1.36
N LEU A 37 -7.24 9.70 -1.35
CA LEU A 37 -7.99 8.90 -2.31
C LEU A 37 -9.48 8.92 -1.98
N ARG A 38 -10.28 9.44 -2.91
CA ARG A 38 -11.74 9.56 -2.80
C ARG A 38 -12.37 9.48 -4.19
N PRO A 39 -13.64 9.04 -4.30
CA PRO A 39 -14.38 9.10 -5.56
C PRO A 39 -14.35 10.51 -6.16
N GLY A 40 -14.30 10.60 -7.49
CA GLY A 40 -14.24 11.87 -8.22
C GLY A 40 -12.82 12.44 -8.39
N ARG A 41 -11.81 11.87 -7.74
CA ARG A 41 -10.41 12.29 -7.92
C ARG A 41 -9.83 11.71 -9.21
N THR A 42 -9.11 12.53 -9.96
CA THR A 42 -8.31 12.06 -11.10
C THR A 42 -6.96 11.51 -10.64
N LEU A 43 -6.55 10.38 -11.21
CA LEU A 43 -5.23 9.78 -11.07
C LEU A 43 -4.62 9.55 -12.46
N SER A 44 -3.33 9.83 -12.57
CA SER A 44 -2.49 9.41 -13.69
C SER A 44 -1.95 7.99 -13.49
N SER A 45 -1.51 7.35 -14.57
CA SER A 45 -0.85 6.05 -14.52
C SER A 45 0.42 6.09 -13.67
N ALA A 46 1.18 7.18 -13.76
CA ALA A 46 2.36 7.43 -12.93
C ALA A 46 2.02 7.51 -11.43
N GLU A 47 0.91 8.18 -11.06
CA GLU A 47 0.46 8.24 -9.67
C GLU A 47 0.03 6.88 -9.13
N ILE A 48 -0.63 6.05 -9.95
CA ILE A 48 -1.01 4.68 -9.56
C ILE A 48 0.25 3.84 -9.31
N ALA A 49 1.27 3.94 -10.17
CA ALA A 49 2.54 3.27 -9.95
C ALA A 49 3.25 3.77 -8.68
N ALA A 50 3.27 5.09 -8.45
CA ALA A 50 3.84 5.68 -7.25
C ALA A 50 3.11 5.24 -5.97
N LEU A 51 1.78 5.10 -6.01
CA LEU A 51 0.98 4.54 -4.92
C LEU A 51 1.37 3.09 -4.64
N ALA A 52 1.56 2.28 -5.68
CA ALA A 52 1.99 0.89 -5.52
C ALA A 52 3.38 0.78 -4.87
N HIS A 53 4.33 1.60 -5.29
CA HIS A 53 5.67 1.65 -4.68
C HIS A 53 5.63 2.12 -3.23
N ALA A 54 4.85 3.16 -2.93
CA ALA A 54 4.69 3.67 -1.57
C ALA A 54 4.08 2.60 -0.63
N ASP A 55 3.05 1.88 -1.08
CA ASP A 55 2.42 0.81 -0.32
C ASP A 55 3.39 -0.35 -0.07
N ALA A 56 4.12 -0.79 -1.11
CA ALA A 56 5.12 -1.85 -0.99
C ALA A 56 6.23 -1.46 0.00
N ARG A 57 6.74 -0.23 -0.09
CA ARG A 57 7.76 0.28 0.83
C ARG A 57 7.26 0.31 2.27
N ARG A 58 6.03 0.77 2.52
CA ARG A 58 5.44 0.81 3.86
C ARG A 58 5.31 -0.58 4.46
N ARG A 59 4.81 -1.55 3.68
CA ARG A 59 4.70 -2.95 4.11
C ARG A 59 6.06 -3.59 4.39
N ALA A 60 7.08 -3.27 3.59
CA ALA A 60 8.44 -3.75 3.82
C ALA A 60 8.99 -3.21 5.14
N ILE A 61 8.81 -1.91 5.41
CA ILE A 61 9.22 -1.28 6.69
C ILE A 61 8.48 -1.92 7.87
N GLU A 62 7.15 -2.06 7.80
CA GLU A 62 6.39 -2.71 8.87
C GLU A 62 6.84 -4.16 9.11
N SER A 63 7.17 -4.89 8.03
CA SER A 63 7.69 -6.25 8.15
C SER A 63 9.08 -6.27 8.79
N ALA A 64 9.95 -5.34 8.43
CA ALA A 64 11.27 -5.18 9.04
C ALA A 64 11.17 -4.88 10.54
N LEU A 65 10.29 -3.95 10.92
CA LEU A 65 10.04 -3.60 12.32
C LEU A 65 9.53 -4.80 13.12
N ARG A 66 8.61 -5.61 12.56
CA ARG A 66 8.15 -6.86 13.20
C ARG A 66 9.28 -7.89 13.37
N LEU A 67 10.21 -7.98 12.42
CA LEU A 67 11.35 -8.91 12.52
C LEU A 67 12.33 -8.47 13.62
N LEU A 68 12.56 -7.16 13.74
CA LEU A 68 13.45 -6.54 14.71
C LEU A 68 12.85 -6.51 16.12
N SER A 69 11.52 -6.43 16.26
CA SER A 69 10.86 -6.43 17.56
C SER A 69 11.03 -7.74 18.33
N TYR A 70 11.34 -8.84 17.65
CA TYR A 70 11.55 -10.14 18.29
C TYR A 70 12.97 -10.31 18.85
N ARG A 71 14.00 -9.91 18.07
CA ARG A 71 15.41 -9.96 18.46
C ARG A 71 16.26 -9.10 17.51
N PRO A 72 17.54 -8.80 17.84
CA PRO A 72 18.49 -8.25 16.88
C PRO A 72 18.65 -9.12 15.63
N ARG A 73 18.66 -8.49 14.46
CA ARG A 73 18.83 -9.11 13.14
C ARG A 73 19.95 -8.40 12.40
N SER A 74 20.72 -9.13 11.61
CA SER A 74 21.71 -8.51 10.71
C SER A 74 21.02 -7.88 9.51
N GLU A 75 21.69 -6.94 8.83
CA GLU A 75 21.20 -6.35 7.59
C GLU A 75 20.94 -7.42 6.52
N ARG A 76 21.86 -8.38 6.38
CA ARG A 76 21.70 -9.52 5.45
C ARG A 76 20.45 -10.32 5.77
N GLU A 77 20.24 -10.65 7.05
CA GLU A 77 19.05 -11.41 7.45
C GLU A 77 17.76 -10.64 7.11
N LEU A 78 17.71 -9.33 7.35
CA LEU A 78 16.57 -8.50 6.97
C LEU A 78 16.35 -8.49 5.46
N ARG A 79 17.41 -8.29 4.66
CA ARG A 79 17.31 -8.27 3.20
C ARG A 79 16.76 -9.59 2.67
N ASP A 80 17.28 -10.72 3.14
CA ASP A 80 16.84 -12.07 2.75
C ASP A 80 15.41 -12.39 3.20
N ARG A 81 14.93 -11.76 4.28
CA ARG A 81 13.55 -11.92 4.77
C ARG A 81 12.56 -11.02 4.03
N LEU A 82 12.96 -9.82 3.64
CA LEU A 82 12.11 -8.86 2.92
C LEU A 82 12.03 -9.14 1.41
N ALA A 83 12.99 -9.89 0.86
CA ALA A 83 12.97 -10.33 -0.54
C ALA A 83 12.06 -11.56 -0.79
N ARG A 84 11.49 -12.15 0.26
CA ARG A 84 10.54 -13.28 0.21
C ARG A 84 9.11 -12.78 0.32
#